data_AF-A0A5C1YUF5-F1
#
_entry.id   AF-A0A5C1YUF5-F1
#
_cell.length_a   1.000
_cell.length_b   1.000
_cell.length_c   1.000
_cell.angle_alpha   90.00
_cell.angle_beta   90.00
_cell.angle_gamma   90.00
#
_symmetry.space_group_name_H-M   'P 1'
#
loop_
_entity.id
_entity.type
_entity.pdbx_description
1 polymer ?
#
loop_
_entity_poly.entity_id
_entity_poly.type
_entity_poly.pdbx_seq_one_letter_code
_entity_poly.pdbx_strand_id
1 'polypeptide(L)'
;MSETHSAPTTTSVTRLGLERRAERTIETLQAQQIDCDTVRQALFQSGLRAPRKAETLRRDGARGLRQVLSDTGYDYGDVTSADELEARFREWLQPIVEQSLTELSAARDALFWQEQIRGQTTVEQRLRDPTYRQEAYAAGETISQAWFHSQWLLGAWDAIAGIMAKFRAGTLKPPVQNEFPAAPSDTRCTLAEQNVVLISAWSNAALRKG
;
A
#
# COMPACT_ATOMS: atom_id res chain seq x y z
N MET A 1 -50.38 4.73 -24.92
CA MET A 1 -49.97 4.24 -23.59
C MET A 1 -48.56 3.72 -23.77
N SER A 2 -47.57 4.50 -23.33
CA SER A 2 -46.16 4.15 -23.49
C SER A 2 -45.54 4.14 -22.09
N GLU A 3 -45.20 2.96 -21.62
CA GLU A 3 -44.49 2.72 -20.37
C GLU A 3 -43.01 3.08 -20.58
N THR A 4 -42.58 4.20 -20.01
CA THR A 4 -41.16 4.53 -19.90
C THR A 4 -40.56 3.76 -18.74
N HIS A 5 -39.78 2.73 -19.09
CA HIS A 5 -38.91 1.97 -18.21
C HIS A 5 -37.89 2.94 -17.56
N SER A 6 -38.04 3.24 -16.26
CA SER A 6 -36.99 3.92 -15.49
C SER A 6 -35.87 2.93 -15.20
N ALA A 7 -34.71 3.16 -15.83
CA ALA A 7 -33.48 2.47 -15.47
C ALA A 7 -33.13 2.74 -13.99
N PRO A 8 -32.66 1.75 -13.22
CA PRO A 8 -32.21 1.99 -11.87
C PRO A 8 -31.01 2.93 -11.91
N THR A 9 -31.17 4.10 -11.30
CA THR A 9 -30.10 5.07 -11.09
C THR A 9 -29.05 4.43 -10.19
N THR A 10 -27.95 3.98 -10.79
CA THR A 10 -26.72 3.60 -10.08
C THR A 10 -26.24 4.81 -9.30
N THR A 11 -26.74 4.93 -8.08
CA THR A 11 -26.34 5.98 -7.16
C THR A 11 -25.02 5.50 -6.59
N SER A 12 -23.93 5.74 -7.33
CA SER A 12 -22.61 5.80 -6.72
C SER A 12 -22.70 6.93 -5.69
N VAL A 13 -22.96 6.56 -4.44
CA VAL A 13 -23.00 7.51 -3.34
C VAL A 13 -21.57 7.98 -3.19
N THR A 14 -21.28 9.10 -3.84
CA THR A 14 -20.08 9.94 -3.75
C THR A 14 -19.95 10.50 -2.32
N ARG A 15 -19.98 9.65 -1.30
CA ARG A 15 -19.48 9.99 0.01
C ARG A 15 -17.98 9.79 -0.09
N LEU A 16 -17.26 10.88 -0.38
CA LEU A 16 -15.95 11.23 0.17
C LEU A 16 -15.50 12.56 -0.47
N GLY A 17 -16.23 13.64 -0.13
CA GLY A 17 -15.78 15.01 -0.40
C GLY A 17 -14.50 15.40 0.35
N LEU A 18 -14.07 14.58 1.31
CA LEU A 18 -12.81 14.73 2.05
C LEU A 18 -11.61 14.07 1.37
N GLU A 19 -11.80 13.01 0.58
CA GLU A 19 -10.68 12.30 -0.07
C GLU A 19 -10.13 13.04 -1.29
N ARG A 20 -10.95 13.86 -1.96
CA ARG A 20 -10.51 14.63 -3.15
C ARG A 20 -9.57 15.81 -2.84
N ARG A 21 -9.31 16.12 -1.57
CA ARG A 21 -8.41 17.22 -1.16
C ARG A 21 -7.39 16.86 -0.07
N ALA A 22 -7.43 15.63 0.46
CA ALA A 22 -6.39 15.20 1.37
C ALA A 22 -5.08 15.09 0.59
N GLU A 23 -4.01 15.68 1.12
CA GLU A 23 -2.68 15.54 0.56
C GLU A 23 -2.35 14.04 0.44
N ARG A 24 -1.85 13.61 -0.72
CA ARG A 24 -1.55 12.19 -0.98
C ARG A 24 -0.23 11.82 -0.32
N THR A 25 -0.23 11.77 1.01
CA THR A 25 0.97 11.58 1.82
C THR A 25 0.90 10.28 2.60
N ILE A 26 2.04 9.88 3.16
CA ILE A 26 2.13 8.73 4.05
C ILE A 26 1.31 8.92 5.33
N GLU A 27 1.20 10.17 5.81
CA GLU A 27 0.35 10.52 6.96
C GLU A 27 -1.14 10.29 6.64
N THR A 28 -1.57 10.68 5.42
CA THR A 28 -2.93 10.38 4.96
C THR A 28 -3.16 8.88 4.86
N LEU A 29 -2.19 8.11 4.33
CA LEU A 29 -2.27 6.65 4.31
C LEU A 29 -2.41 6.07 5.72
N GLN A 30 -1.66 6.57 6.69
CA GLN A 30 -1.72 6.15 8.08
C GLN A 30 -3.09 6.48 8.73
N ALA A 31 -3.60 7.69 8.51
CA ALA A 31 -4.90 8.11 9.02
C ALA A 31 -6.05 7.30 8.41
N GLN A 32 -5.88 6.89 7.15
CA GLN A 32 -6.82 6.08 6.41
C GLN A 32 -6.51 4.57 6.50
N GLN A 33 -5.99 4.04 7.60
CA GLN A 33 -5.88 2.58 7.71
C GLN A 33 -7.26 1.92 7.93
N ILE A 34 -7.44 0.72 7.38
CA ILE A 34 -8.56 -0.16 7.74
C ILE A 34 -8.12 -0.97 8.96
N ASP A 35 -9.01 -1.15 9.93
CA ASP A 35 -8.69 -1.93 11.12
C ASP A 35 -8.44 -3.42 10.81
N CYS A 36 -7.52 -4.05 11.54
CA CYS A 36 -7.13 -5.44 11.31
C CYS A 36 -8.28 -6.43 11.52
N ASP A 37 -9.14 -6.17 12.50
CA ASP A 37 -10.29 -7.03 12.78
C ASP A 37 -11.36 -6.87 11.70
N THR A 38 -11.55 -5.65 11.18
CA THR A 38 -12.40 -5.40 10.00
C THR A 38 -11.89 -6.16 8.77
N VAL A 39 -10.59 -6.08 8.46
CA VAL A 39 -9.98 -6.86 7.35
C VAL A 39 -10.17 -8.35 7.58
N ARG A 40 -9.91 -8.85 8.79
CA ARG A 40 -10.05 -10.28 9.10
C ARG A 40 -11.48 -10.77 8.91
N GLN A 41 -12.46 -10.01 9.40
CA GLN A 41 -13.86 -10.34 9.24
C GLN A 41 -14.27 -10.37 7.76
N ALA A 42 -13.85 -9.37 6.99
CA ALA A 42 -14.15 -9.30 5.56
C ALA A 42 -13.54 -10.47 4.78
N LEU A 43 -12.27 -10.80 5.01
CA LEU A 43 -11.62 -11.93 4.36
C LEU A 43 -12.29 -13.27 4.71
N PHE A 44 -12.65 -13.45 5.98
CA PHE A 44 -13.40 -14.64 6.39
C PHE A 44 -14.76 -14.74 5.67
N GLN A 45 -15.48 -13.64 5.52
CA GLN A 45 -16.76 -13.58 4.80
C GLN A 45 -16.61 -13.86 3.30
N SER A 46 -15.47 -13.48 2.72
CA SER A 46 -15.09 -13.77 1.34
C SER A 46 -14.56 -15.21 1.13
N GLY A 47 -14.49 -16.04 2.18
CA GLY A 47 -13.91 -17.39 2.10
C GLY A 47 -12.39 -17.40 1.95
N LEU A 48 -11.73 -16.27 2.23
CA LEU A 48 -10.29 -16.11 2.20
C LEU A 48 -9.65 -16.38 3.56
N ARG A 49 -8.36 -16.66 3.53
CA ARG A 49 -7.56 -16.83 4.76
C ARG A 49 -7.43 -15.51 5.50
N ALA A 50 -7.24 -15.61 6.82
CA ALA A 50 -6.98 -14.46 7.67
C ALA A 50 -5.78 -13.64 7.16
N PRO A 51 -5.81 -12.29 7.30
CA PRO A 51 -4.74 -11.45 6.80
C PRO A 51 -3.47 -11.70 7.60
N ARG A 52 -2.32 -11.46 6.96
CA ARG A 52 -1.03 -11.44 7.66
C ARG A 52 -1.04 -10.29 8.69
N LYS A 53 -0.40 -10.52 9.83
CA LYS A 53 -0.28 -9.51 10.90
C LYS A 53 0.43 -8.24 10.39
N ALA A 54 -0.12 -7.07 10.74
CA ALA A 54 0.42 -5.75 10.37
C ALA A 54 1.91 -5.62 10.68
N GLU A 55 2.34 -6.03 11.89
CA GLU A 55 3.74 -5.91 12.33
C GLU A 55 4.69 -6.71 11.45
N THR A 56 4.28 -7.91 11.01
CA THR A 56 5.09 -8.74 10.10
C THR A 56 5.22 -8.05 8.75
N LEU A 57 4.14 -7.50 8.22
CA LEU A 57 4.13 -6.78 6.95
C LEU A 57 4.99 -5.50 7.01
N ARG A 58 4.94 -4.77 8.14
CA ARG A 58 5.81 -3.61 8.37
C ARG A 58 7.28 -3.99 8.44
N ARG A 59 7.62 -5.10 9.11
CA ARG A 59 9.01 -5.60 9.12
C ARG A 59 9.48 -6.00 7.73
N ASP A 60 8.61 -6.62 6.93
CA ASP A 60 8.91 -6.96 5.53
C ASP A 60 9.12 -5.69 4.70
N GLY A 61 8.30 -4.65 4.92
CA GLY A 61 8.45 -3.33 4.34
C GLY A 61 9.79 -2.66 4.66
N ALA A 62 10.11 -2.58 5.95
CA ALA A 62 11.38 -2.04 6.42
C ALA A 62 12.59 -2.79 5.85
N ARG A 63 12.49 -4.11 5.73
CA ARG A 63 13.55 -4.94 5.13
C ARG A 63 13.66 -4.69 3.62
N GLY A 64 12.52 -4.68 2.92
CA GLY A 64 12.45 -4.46 1.48
C GLY A 64 13.05 -3.12 1.10
N LEU A 65 12.70 -2.04 1.81
CA LEU A 65 13.30 -0.73 1.57
C LEU A 65 14.81 -0.73 1.76
N ARG A 66 15.32 -1.31 2.86
CA ARG A 66 16.77 -1.37 3.10
C ARG A 66 17.49 -2.16 2.02
N GLN A 67 16.88 -3.22 1.52
CA GLN A 67 17.41 -3.98 0.40
C GLN A 67 17.44 -3.13 -0.87
N VAL A 68 16.34 -2.43 -1.21
CA VAL A 68 16.31 -1.52 -2.37
C VAL A 68 17.41 -0.46 -2.26
N LEU A 69 17.57 0.19 -1.10
CA LEU A 69 18.62 1.20 -0.89
C LEU A 69 20.04 0.62 -1.05
N SER A 70 20.24 -0.63 -0.62
CA SER A 70 21.51 -1.35 -0.80
C SER A 70 21.75 -1.71 -2.27
N ASP A 71 20.72 -2.19 -2.96
CA ASP A 71 20.82 -2.68 -4.34
C ASP A 71 20.99 -1.51 -5.34
N THR A 72 20.39 -0.36 -5.06
CA THR A 72 20.52 0.87 -5.89
C THR A 72 21.75 1.70 -5.55
N GLY A 73 22.48 1.36 -4.47
CA GLY A 73 23.62 2.13 -3.99
C GLY A 73 23.27 3.57 -3.64
N TYR A 74 22.11 3.79 -3.01
CA TYR A 74 21.62 5.14 -2.70
C TYR A 74 22.65 5.93 -1.88
N ASP A 75 23.15 7.03 -2.47
CA ASP A 75 24.16 7.90 -1.87
C ASP A 75 23.49 9.03 -1.08
N TYR A 76 23.93 9.21 0.16
CA TYR A 76 23.49 10.30 1.05
C TYR A 76 24.45 11.48 1.04
N GLY A 77 25.60 11.37 0.37
CA GLY A 77 26.73 12.27 0.50
C GLY A 77 26.52 13.68 -0.04
N ASP A 78 25.51 13.89 -0.89
CA ASP A 78 25.14 15.19 -1.44
C ASP A 78 24.01 15.87 -0.64
N VAL A 79 23.48 15.22 0.40
CA VAL A 79 22.38 15.74 1.20
C VAL A 79 22.91 16.61 2.33
N THR A 80 22.44 17.85 2.39
CA THR A 80 22.98 18.88 3.31
C THR A 80 22.19 19.01 4.61
N SER A 81 20.96 18.50 4.65
CA SER A 81 20.08 18.60 5.81
C SER A 81 19.13 17.40 5.94
N ALA A 82 18.62 17.18 7.15
CA ALA A 82 17.63 16.13 7.39
C ALA A 82 16.31 16.40 6.67
N ASP A 83 15.97 17.67 6.46
CA ASP A 83 14.74 18.08 5.78
C ASP A 83 14.84 17.84 4.26
N GLU A 84 16.02 18.07 3.68
CA GLU A 84 16.31 17.70 2.28
C GLU A 84 16.22 16.17 2.10
N LEU A 85 16.76 15.40 3.05
CA LEU A 85 16.66 13.95 3.03
C LEU A 85 15.20 13.47 3.07
N GLU A 86 14.41 14.06 3.96
CA GLU A 86 12.98 13.76 4.08
C GLU A 86 12.23 14.07 2.78
N ALA A 87 12.48 15.24 2.18
CA ALA A 87 11.85 15.64 0.92
C ALA A 87 12.14 14.65 -0.21
N ARG A 88 13.41 14.22 -0.37
CA ARG A 88 13.79 13.22 -1.37
C ARG A 88 13.10 11.88 -1.15
N PHE A 89 13.00 11.43 0.09
CA PHE A 89 12.31 10.19 0.41
C PHE A 89 10.80 10.26 0.18
N ARG A 90 10.18 11.41 0.46
CA ARG A 90 8.77 11.65 0.16
C ARG A 90 8.52 11.63 -1.34
N GLU A 91 9.35 12.32 -2.13
CA GLU A 91 9.27 12.31 -3.59
C GLU A 91 9.43 10.89 -4.15
N TRP A 92 10.39 10.13 -3.63
CA TRP A 92 10.66 8.77 -4.06
C TRP A 92 9.51 7.80 -3.75
N LEU A 93 8.87 7.94 -2.58
CA LEU A 93 7.73 7.08 -2.21
C LEU A 93 6.40 7.53 -2.81
N GLN A 94 6.31 8.78 -3.29
CA GLN A 94 5.06 9.38 -3.74
C GLN A 94 4.27 8.48 -4.71
N PRO A 95 4.84 7.91 -5.78
CA PRO A 95 4.07 7.07 -6.71
C PRO A 95 3.41 5.86 -6.04
N ILE A 96 4.09 5.28 -5.04
CA ILE A 96 3.60 4.10 -4.31
C ILE A 96 2.56 4.50 -3.27
N VAL A 97 2.73 5.66 -2.63
CA VAL A 97 1.73 6.24 -1.72
C VAL A 97 0.42 6.48 -2.47
N GLU A 98 0.47 7.10 -3.65
CA GLU A 98 -0.73 7.38 -4.46
C GLU A 98 -1.45 6.11 -4.90
N GLN A 99 -0.69 5.10 -5.35
CA GLN A 99 -1.26 3.82 -5.72
C GLN A 99 -1.87 3.11 -4.50
N SER A 100 -1.18 3.08 -3.37
CA SER A 100 -1.68 2.45 -2.15
C SER A 100 -2.93 3.13 -1.60
N LEU A 101 -3.03 4.47 -1.69
CA LEU A 101 -4.25 5.20 -1.33
C LEU A 101 -5.42 4.86 -2.26
N THR A 102 -5.15 4.68 -3.56
CA THR A 102 -6.18 4.27 -4.54
C THR A 102 -6.71 2.88 -4.22
N GLU A 103 -5.83 1.92 -3.93
CA GLU A 103 -6.22 0.56 -3.54
C GLU A 103 -6.98 0.52 -2.22
N LEU A 104 -6.59 1.36 -1.27
CA LEU A 104 -7.26 1.49 0.02
C LEU A 104 -8.67 2.09 -0.11
N SER A 105 -8.85 3.06 -1.01
CA SER A 105 -10.19 3.55 -1.39
C SER A 105 -11.03 2.43 -1.98
N ALA A 106 -10.49 1.67 -2.95
CA ALA A 106 -11.18 0.54 -3.56
C ALA A 106 -11.56 -0.54 -2.52
N ALA A 107 -10.68 -0.83 -1.56
CA ALA A 107 -10.95 -1.76 -0.48
C ALA A 107 -12.07 -1.28 0.46
N ARG A 108 -12.15 0.03 0.74
CA ARG A 108 -13.28 0.60 1.49
C ARG A 108 -14.59 0.49 0.75
N ASP A 109 -14.59 0.78 -0.54
CA ASP A 109 -15.77 0.62 -1.38
C ASP A 109 -16.23 -0.83 -1.38
N ALA A 110 -15.30 -1.78 -1.51
CA ALA A 110 -15.57 -3.21 -1.43
C ALA A 110 -16.19 -3.61 -0.08
N LEU A 111 -15.64 -3.13 1.04
CA LEU A 111 -16.20 -3.34 2.38
C LEU A 111 -17.62 -2.80 2.50
N PHE A 112 -17.85 -1.58 2.00
CA PHE A 112 -19.16 -0.96 2.04
C PHE A 112 -20.18 -1.75 1.22
N TRP A 113 -19.83 -2.17 0.01
CA TRP A 113 -20.68 -3.00 -0.83
C TRP A 113 -21.01 -4.34 -0.18
N GLN A 114 -20.03 -5.02 0.41
CA GLN A 114 -20.26 -6.27 1.14
C GLN A 114 -21.22 -6.09 2.31
N GLU A 115 -21.08 -4.99 3.07
CA GLU A 115 -21.97 -4.67 4.19
C GLU A 115 -23.40 -4.38 3.71
N GLN A 116 -23.56 -3.62 2.62
CA GLN A 116 -24.89 -3.33 2.05
C GLN A 116 -25.60 -4.60 1.58
N ILE A 117 -24.91 -5.46 0.82
CA ILE A 117 -25.50 -6.71 0.33
C ILE A 117 -25.88 -7.61 1.51
N ARG A 118 -25.03 -7.67 2.54
CA ARG A 118 -25.32 -8.43 3.77
C ARG A 118 -26.56 -7.93 4.48
N GLY A 119 -26.78 -6.62 4.53
CA GLY A 119 -27.98 -6.03 5.12
C GLY A 119 -29.27 -6.34 4.35
N GLN A 120 -29.16 -6.72 3.07
CA GLN A 120 -30.29 -6.92 2.15
C GLN A 120 -30.57 -8.39 1.80
N THR A 121 -29.68 -9.32 2.18
CA THR A 121 -29.76 -10.74 1.78
C THR A 121 -29.57 -11.69 2.95
N THR A 122 -30.24 -12.85 2.92
CA THR A 122 -30.00 -13.91 3.91
C THR A 122 -28.70 -14.66 3.61
N VAL A 123 -28.23 -15.47 4.57
CA VAL A 123 -27.03 -16.31 4.37
C VAL A 123 -27.29 -17.37 3.29
N GLU A 124 -28.47 -17.97 3.27
CA GLU A 124 -28.85 -19.03 2.34
C GLU A 124 -28.93 -18.52 0.90
N GLN A 125 -29.43 -17.29 0.68
CA GLN A 125 -29.47 -16.65 -0.62
C GLN A 125 -28.05 -16.45 -1.17
N ARG A 126 -27.14 -15.94 -0.34
CA ARG A 126 -25.73 -15.68 -0.69
C ARG A 126 -24.95 -16.95 -1.00
N LEU A 127 -25.20 -18.04 -0.27
CA LEU A 127 -24.53 -19.33 -0.53
C LEU A 127 -24.98 -19.97 -1.84
N ARG A 128 -26.22 -19.73 -2.26
CA ARG A 128 -26.80 -20.30 -3.49
C ARG A 128 -26.48 -19.48 -4.74
N ASP A 129 -26.06 -18.22 -4.58
CA ASP A 129 -25.69 -17.34 -5.68
C ASP A 129 -24.19 -17.46 -6.03
N PRO A 130 -23.83 -18.05 -7.19
CA PRO A 130 -22.44 -18.17 -7.61
C PRO A 130 -21.82 -16.81 -7.98
N THR A 131 -22.59 -15.88 -8.53
CA THR A 131 -22.12 -14.55 -8.91
C THR A 131 -21.72 -13.77 -7.66
N TYR A 132 -22.58 -13.78 -6.65
CA TYR A 132 -22.27 -13.15 -5.36
C TYR A 132 -20.98 -13.72 -4.74
N ARG A 133 -20.78 -15.05 -4.79
CA ARG A 133 -19.56 -15.66 -4.22
C ARG A 133 -18.30 -15.23 -4.98
N GLN A 134 -18.37 -15.12 -6.30
CA GLN A 134 -17.26 -14.64 -7.11
C GLN A 134 -16.94 -13.17 -6.82
N GLU A 135 -17.96 -12.31 -6.72
CA GLU A 135 -17.81 -10.90 -6.36
C GLU A 135 -17.28 -10.73 -4.94
N ALA A 136 -17.79 -11.50 -3.98
CA ALA A 136 -17.33 -11.48 -2.60
C ALA A 136 -15.86 -11.92 -2.49
N TYR A 137 -15.45 -12.94 -3.26
CA TYR A 137 -14.06 -13.38 -3.33
C TYR A 137 -13.15 -12.28 -3.89
N ALA A 138 -13.52 -11.66 -5.02
CA ALA A 138 -12.75 -10.58 -5.65
C ALA A 138 -12.64 -9.31 -4.76
N ALA A 139 -13.73 -8.98 -4.04
CA ALA A 139 -13.73 -7.93 -3.02
C ALA A 139 -12.74 -8.26 -1.89
N GLY A 140 -12.73 -9.52 -1.44
CA GLY A 140 -11.76 -10.00 -0.45
C GLY A 140 -10.31 -9.89 -0.93
N GLU A 141 -10.02 -10.21 -2.20
CA GLU A 141 -8.67 -10.05 -2.77
C GLU A 141 -8.23 -8.58 -2.78
N THR A 142 -9.13 -7.68 -3.20
CA THR A 142 -8.90 -6.23 -3.17
C THR A 142 -8.56 -5.75 -1.75
N ILE A 143 -9.33 -6.17 -0.76
CA ILE A 143 -9.11 -5.81 0.66
C ILE A 143 -7.79 -6.37 1.17
N SER A 144 -7.48 -7.64 0.85
CA SER A 144 -6.23 -8.30 1.24
C SER A 144 -5.00 -7.58 0.67
N GLN A 145 -5.07 -7.20 -0.62
CA GLN A 145 -3.98 -6.52 -1.30
C GLN A 145 -3.76 -5.10 -0.75
N ALA A 146 -4.83 -4.33 -0.57
CA ALA A 146 -4.75 -3.00 0.03
C ALA A 146 -4.18 -3.05 1.46
N TRP A 147 -4.58 -4.05 2.26
CA TRP A 147 -4.00 -4.30 3.59
C TRP A 147 -2.51 -4.60 3.50
N PHE A 148 -2.11 -5.50 2.59
CA PHE A 148 -0.70 -5.84 2.43
C PHE A 148 0.15 -4.63 2.06
N HIS A 149 -0.23 -3.93 0.99
CA HIS A 149 0.55 -2.83 0.43
C HIS A 149 0.68 -1.65 1.39
N SER A 150 -0.41 -1.31 2.09
CA SER A 150 -0.40 -0.22 3.05
C SER A 150 0.51 -0.51 4.24
N GLN A 151 0.42 -1.71 4.83
CA GLN A 151 1.27 -2.07 5.97
C GLN A 151 2.74 -2.21 5.57
N TRP A 152 3.02 -2.71 4.36
CA TRP A 152 4.38 -2.76 3.83
C TRP A 152 4.95 -1.34 3.68
N LEU A 153 4.19 -0.42 3.10
CA LEU A 153 4.61 0.96 2.87
C LEU A 153 4.84 1.73 4.17
N LEU A 154 3.97 1.56 5.17
CA LEU A 154 4.19 2.12 6.51
C LEU A 154 5.49 1.61 7.14
N GLY A 155 5.80 0.31 6.98
CA GLY A 155 7.06 -0.26 7.44
C GLY A 155 8.29 0.27 6.70
N ALA A 156 8.18 0.53 5.40
CA ALA A 156 9.23 1.21 4.64
C ALA A 156 9.46 2.62 5.19
N TRP A 157 8.39 3.39 5.43
CA TRP A 157 8.48 4.72 6.02
C TRP A 157 9.12 4.73 7.41
N ASP A 158 8.78 3.76 8.28
CA ASP A 158 9.42 3.60 9.60
C ASP A 158 10.95 3.41 9.47
N ALA A 159 11.40 2.68 8.44
CA ALA A 159 12.83 2.52 8.18
C ALA A 159 13.49 3.83 7.72
N ILE A 160 12.79 4.65 6.92
CA ILE A 160 13.24 5.99 6.54
C ILE A 160 13.35 6.89 7.75
N ALA A 161 12.33 6.91 8.62
CA ALA A 161 12.37 7.67 9.87
C ALA A 161 13.60 7.29 10.72
N GLY A 162 13.94 6.00 10.77
CA GLY A 162 15.17 5.53 11.42
C GLY A 162 16.47 6.00 10.75
N ILE A 163 16.50 6.12 9.42
CA ILE A 163 17.64 6.68 8.67
C ILE A 163 17.78 8.18 8.98
N MET A 164 16.67 8.92 8.93
CA MET A 164 16.64 10.36 9.24
C MET A 164 17.08 10.64 10.68
N ALA A 165 16.65 9.82 11.64
CA ALA A 165 17.08 9.93 13.03
C ALA A 165 18.61 9.74 13.18
N LYS A 166 19.19 8.77 12.48
CA LYS A 166 20.65 8.56 12.46
C LYS A 166 21.40 9.69 11.77
N PHE A 167 20.84 10.24 10.70
CA PHE A 167 21.38 11.39 9.99
C PHE A 167 21.45 12.62 10.91
N ARG A 168 20.33 12.95 11.59
CA ARG A 168 20.27 14.04 12.59
C ARG A 168 21.28 13.85 13.73
N ALA A 169 21.54 12.60 14.11
CA ALA A 169 22.53 12.27 15.14
C ALA A 169 23.99 12.24 14.63
N GLY A 170 24.24 12.44 13.33
CA GLY A 170 25.58 12.30 12.73
C GLY A 170 26.16 10.88 12.79
N THR A 171 25.32 9.87 13.02
CA THR A 171 25.73 8.46 13.16
C THR A 171 25.33 7.61 11.94
N LEU A 172 24.78 8.25 10.91
CA LEU A 172 24.48 7.58 9.66
C LEU A 172 25.79 7.14 9.01
N LYS A 173 26.08 5.85 9.10
CA LYS A 173 27.18 5.26 8.35
C LYS A 173 26.79 5.25 6.87
N PRO A 174 27.69 5.63 5.94
CA PRO A 174 27.45 5.40 4.52
C PRO A 174 27.14 3.90 4.30
N PRO A 175 26.29 3.56 3.32
CA PRO A 175 26.00 2.17 3.02
C PRO A 175 27.33 1.45 2.80
N VAL A 176 27.55 0.36 3.53
CA VAL A 176 28.77 -0.44 3.41
C VAL A 176 28.77 -0.99 1.99
N GLN A 177 29.59 -0.40 1.12
CA GLN A 177 29.94 -1.00 -0.15
C GLN A 177 30.57 -2.34 0.21
N ASN A 178 29.84 -3.44 -0.03
CA ASN A 178 30.44 -4.76 0.05
C ASN A 178 31.70 -4.74 -0.82
N GLU A 179 32.80 -5.26 -0.27
CA GLU A 179 34.10 -5.45 -0.93
C GLU A 179 33.97 -6.41 -2.12
N PHE A 180 33.37 -5.94 -3.20
CA PHE A 180 33.50 -6.48 -4.54
C PHE A 180 34.20 -5.40 -5.37
N PRO A 181 35.07 -5.77 -6.32
CA PRO A 181 35.83 -4.80 -7.09
C PRO A 181 34.84 -3.80 -7.71
N ALA A 182 35.09 -2.53 -7.42
CA ALA A 182 34.26 -1.42 -7.85
C ALA A 182 33.89 -1.60 -9.33
N ALA A 183 32.61 -1.90 -9.59
CA ALA A 183 32.04 -1.59 -10.88
C ALA A 183 32.31 -0.09 -11.13
N PRO A 184 32.65 0.31 -12.37
CA PRO A 184 33.04 1.67 -12.67
C PRO A 184 32.03 2.65 -12.07
N SER A 185 32.57 3.64 -11.35
CA SER A 185 31.89 4.56 -10.44
C SER A 185 30.90 5.54 -11.10
N ASP A 186 30.25 5.14 -12.18
CA ASP A 186 29.34 5.96 -12.99
C ASP A 186 27.87 5.51 -12.96
N THR A 187 27.54 4.38 -12.33
CA THR A 187 26.15 3.92 -12.23
C THR A 187 25.47 4.43 -10.96
N ARG A 188 25.41 5.75 -10.77
CA ARG A 188 24.38 6.32 -9.90
C ARG A 188 23.03 6.10 -10.57
N CYS A 189 22.25 5.13 -10.07
CA CYS A 189 20.88 4.90 -10.54
C CYS A 189 20.10 6.22 -10.42
N THR A 190 19.48 6.65 -11.50
CA THR A 190 18.58 7.81 -11.53
C THR A 190 17.38 7.58 -10.61
N LEU A 191 16.72 8.64 -10.15
CA LEU A 191 15.50 8.54 -9.34
C LEU A 191 14.42 7.68 -10.04
N ALA A 192 14.34 7.74 -11.37
CA ALA A 192 13.44 6.93 -12.18
C ALA A 192 13.76 5.42 -12.08
N GLU A 193 15.03 5.05 -12.18
CA GLU A 193 15.47 3.65 -12.02
C GLU A 193 15.26 3.15 -10.60
N GLN A 194 15.54 3.97 -9.60
CA GLN A 194 15.28 3.66 -8.19
C GLN A 194 13.78 3.46 -7.93
N ASN A 195 12.92 4.29 -8.54
CA ASN A 195 11.47 4.14 -8.49
C ASN A 195 11.01 2.81 -9.08
N VAL A 196 11.55 2.40 -10.23
CA VAL A 196 11.20 1.12 -10.86
C VAL A 196 11.57 -0.06 -9.95
N VAL A 197 12.76 -0.04 -9.33
CA VAL A 197 13.20 -1.08 -8.40
C VAL A 197 12.31 -1.11 -7.15
N LEU A 198 11.97 0.05 -6.60
CA LEU A 198 11.10 0.16 -5.41
C LEU A 198 9.67 -0.32 -5.69
N ILE A 199 9.07 0.11 -6.80
CA ILE A 199 7.75 -0.35 -7.25
C ILE A 199 7.77 -1.86 -7.48
N SER A 200 8.83 -2.37 -8.13
CA SER A 200 8.98 -3.81 -8.36
C SER A 200 9.10 -4.58 -7.04
N ALA A 201 9.87 -4.07 -6.08
CA ALA A 201 9.99 -4.71 -4.77
C ALA A 201 8.66 -4.70 -4.00
N TRP A 202 7.95 -3.58 -4.02
CA TRP A 202 6.63 -3.41 -3.40
C TRP A 202 5.58 -4.36 -4.01
N SER A 203 5.45 -4.38 -5.34
CA SER A 203 4.52 -5.27 -6.05
C SER A 203 4.88 -6.75 -5.90
N ASN A 204 6.17 -7.11 -5.99
CA ASN A 204 6.61 -8.50 -5.84
C ASN A 204 6.47 -9.02 -4.40
N ALA A 205 6.52 -8.13 -3.40
CA ALA A 205 6.33 -8.53 -2.02
C ALA A 205 4.92 -9.09 -1.79
N ALA A 206 3.92 -8.61 -2.53
CA ALA A 206 2.55 -9.13 -2.49
C ALA A 206 2.44 -10.52 -3.15
N LEU A 207 3.19 -10.76 -4.24
CA LEU A 207 3.14 -11.99 -5.02
C LEU A 207 3.90 -13.17 -4.39
N ARG A 208 4.94 -12.92 -3.61
CA ARG A 208 5.88 -13.97 -3.15
C ARG A 208 5.34 -14.94 -2.09
N LYS A 209 4.14 -14.74 -1.53
CA LYS A 209 3.58 -15.60 -0.45
C LYS A 209 2.03 -15.68 -0.44
N GLY A 210 1.41 -15.75 -1.62
CA GLY A 210 0.04 -16.26 -1.77
C GLY A 210 0.01 -17.78 -1.59
#